data_AF-A0A9P5UCP7-F1
#
_entry.id   AF-A0A9P5UCP7-F1
#
_cell.length_a   1.000
_cell.length_b   1.000
_cell.length_c   1.000
_cell.angle_alpha   90.00
_cell.angle_beta   90.00
_cell.angle_gamma   90.00
#
_symmetry.space_group_name_H-M   'P 1'
#
loop_
_entity.id
_entity.type
_entity.pdbx_description
1 polymer ?
#
loop_
_entity_poly.entity_id
_entity_poly.type
_entity_poly.pdbx_seq_one_letter_code
_entity_poly.pdbx_strand_id
1 'polypeptide(L)'
;MRKKSLMQSLRTRRAVQTGSNFTTTVGRSTAIDFDDNYLVNVTIGGQEFLLIADTGSSDTWVPQLGFTCFNASNNQPIPQSASSCDFGTGGFNTSASPTFQVDPDVNFNNTFKSGSSVTGTAGFDTVTVANMSVVNQEIGIVTRAAWQGDSLNTGIMGLASPNLTKVYKGTNPSDDQFPQTRIPYNPFFYSAVQQGLVSNPYFSIALNRGSFENRE
;
A
#
# COMPACT_ATOMS: atom_id res chain seq x y z
N MET A 1 -26.79 0.75 9.60
CA MET A 1 -26.30 0.45 10.97
C MET A 1 -25.46 -0.84 11.06
N ARG A 2 -25.81 -1.97 10.42
CA ARG A 2 -25.02 -3.23 10.48
C ARG A 2 -23.59 -3.15 9.87
N LYS A 3 -23.40 -2.51 8.70
CA LYS A 3 -22.09 -2.42 8.03
C LYS A 3 -21.04 -1.61 8.81
N LYS A 4 -21.46 -0.49 9.41
CA LYS A 4 -20.59 0.39 10.22
C LYS A 4 -20.07 -0.31 11.49
N SER A 5 -20.95 -1.06 12.17
CA SER A 5 -20.58 -1.87 13.34
C SER A 5 -19.65 -3.03 12.97
N LEU A 6 -19.76 -3.57 11.75
CA LEU A 6 -18.90 -4.65 11.26
C LEU A 6 -17.47 -4.15 11.01
N MET A 7 -17.31 -3.03 10.28
CA MET A 7 -15.99 -2.43 10.02
C MET A 7 -15.27 -2.04 11.32
N GLN A 8 -16.01 -1.50 12.29
CA GLN A 8 -15.46 -1.17 13.61
C GLN A 8 -15.07 -2.43 14.41
N SER A 9 -15.76 -3.56 14.21
CA SER A 9 -15.44 -4.84 14.88
C SER A 9 -14.25 -5.59 14.27
N LEU A 10 -14.00 -5.43 12.96
CA LEU A 10 -12.85 -6.03 12.28
C LEU A 10 -11.52 -5.53 12.86
N ARG A 11 -11.51 -4.31 13.42
CA ARG A 11 -10.34 -3.71 14.06
C ARG A 11 -9.95 -4.31 15.42
N THR A 12 -10.69 -5.29 15.99
CA THR A 12 -10.56 -5.64 17.44
C THR A 12 -10.39 -7.12 17.86
N ARG A 13 -10.15 -8.13 16.99
CA ARG A 13 -10.08 -9.55 17.46
C ARG A 13 -8.78 -10.33 17.17
N ARG A 14 -8.47 -11.28 18.07
CA ARG A 14 -7.17 -11.89 18.46
C ARG A 14 -6.84 -13.25 17.79
N ALA A 15 -5.53 -13.44 17.52
CA ALA A 15 -4.57 -14.51 17.91
C ALA A 15 -4.80 -16.01 17.61
N VAL A 16 -3.83 -16.65 16.93
CA VAL A 16 -2.93 -17.75 17.41
C VAL A 16 -2.08 -18.38 16.26
N GLN A 17 -0.75 -18.47 16.49
CA GLN A 17 0.35 -19.35 16.01
C GLN A 17 0.65 -19.73 14.53
N THR A 18 1.74 -19.15 13.99
CA THR A 18 3.12 -19.63 13.69
C THR A 18 3.41 -20.45 12.43
N GLY A 19 4.28 -19.88 11.57
CA GLY A 19 5.44 -20.55 10.94
C GLY A 19 5.49 -20.45 9.41
N SER A 20 6.49 -19.76 8.82
CA SER A 20 6.86 -19.93 7.39
C SER A 20 8.25 -19.39 7.03
N ASN A 21 8.85 -20.06 6.04
CA ASN A 21 10.14 -19.76 5.39
C ASN A 21 9.91 -18.82 4.19
N PHE A 22 10.79 -17.82 4.02
CA PHE A 22 10.66 -16.78 2.99
C PHE A 22 11.74 -16.86 1.91
N THR A 23 11.34 -16.63 0.66
CA THR A 23 12.24 -16.29 -0.46
C THR A 23 11.68 -15.05 -1.17
N THR A 24 12.43 -13.94 -1.18
CA THR A 24 12.07 -12.69 -1.87
C THR A 24 12.77 -12.64 -3.23
N THR A 25 12.03 -12.34 -4.30
CA THR A 25 12.58 -12.04 -5.62
C THR A 25 12.98 -10.57 -5.67
N VAL A 26 14.25 -10.28 -5.96
CA VAL A 26 14.72 -8.92 -6.27
C VAL A 26 14.38 -8.64 -7.74
N GLY A 27 13.41 -7.76 -7.99
CA GLY A 27 13.14 -7.25 -9.33
C GLY A 27 14.29 -6.34 -9.76
N ARG A 28 14.99 -6.70 -10.84
CA ARG A 28 16.07 -5.89 -11.42
C ARG A 28 15.49 -5.09 -12.59
N SER A 29 15.32 -3.78 -12.42
CA SER A 29 14.95 -2.89 -13.54
C SER A 29 16.17 -2.67 -14.43
N THR A 30 16.02 -2.83 -15.75
CA THR A 30 17.10 -2.54 -16.72
C THR A 30 17.03 -1.11 -17.28
N ALA A 31 16.15 -0.25 -16.76
CA ALA A 31 15.85 1.06 -17.34
C ALA A 31 16.44 2.26 -16.58
N ILE A 32 16.97 2.08 -15.36
CA ILE A 32 17.53 3.17 -14.55
C ILE A 32 18.75 2.63 -13.79
N ASP A 33 19.92 3.24 -14.01
CA ASP A 33 21.21 2.86 -13.39
C ASP A 33 21.34 3.33 -11.92
N PHE A 34 20.21 3.47 -11.21
CA PHE A 34 20.13 3.76 -9.78
C PHE A 34 18.92 3.01 -9.18
N ASP A 35 19.18 1.89 -8.50
CA ASP A 35 18.19 1.12 -7.72
C ASP A 35 17.77 1.93 -6.47
N ASP A 36 16.76 2.80 -6.59
CA ASP A 36 16.32 3.64 -5.46
C ASP A 36 15.26 2.97 -4.57
N ASN A 37 14.56 1.92 -5.04
CA ASN A 37 13.49 1.27 -4.29
C ASN A 37 13.56 -0.26 -4.36
N TYR A 38 13.27 -0.93 -3.24
CA TYR A 38 13.12 -2.39 -3.18
C TYR A 38 11.65 -2.76 -3.31
N LEU A 39 11.31 -3.47 -4.39
CA LEU A 39 9.95 -3.90 -4.69
C LEU A 39 9.68 -5.31 -4.17
N VAL A 40 8.43 -5.56 -3.76
CA VAL A 40 7.94 -6.87 -3.34
C VAL A 40 6.67 -7.22 -4.10
N ASN A 41 6.52 -8.51 -4.44
CA ASN A 41 5.28 -9.04 -5.01
C ASN A 41 4.20 -9.09 -3.92
N VAL A 42 3.08 -8.44 -4.20
CA VAL A 42 1.90 -8.39 -3.33
C VAL A 42 0.68 -8.73 -4.15
N THR A 43 -0.13 -9.68 -3.68
CA THR A 43 -1.42 -9.99 -4.30
C THR A 43 -2.53 -9.35 -3.46
N ILE A 44 -3.36 -8.51 -4.06
CA ILE A 44 -4.52 -7.87 -3.41
C ILE A 44 -5.78 -8.32 -4.12
N GLY A 45 -6.70 -8.97 -3.42
CA GLY A 45 -7.97 -9.39 -4.00
C GLY A 45 -7.82 -10.30 -5.23
N GLY A 46 -6.73 -11.07 -5.31
CA GLY A 46 -6.39 -11.94 -6.44
C GLY A 46 -5.64 -11.25 -7.60
N GLN A 47 -5.30 -9.97 -7.49
CA GLN A 47 -4.54 -9.21 -8.49
C GLN A 47 -3.11 -8.96 -8.00
N GLU A 48 -2.11 -9.13 -8.87
CA GLU A 48 -0.69 -9.01 -8.50
C GLU A 48 -0.14 -7.60 -8.74
N PHE A 49 0.69 -7.14 -7.82
CA PHE A 49 1.32 -5.82 -7.85
C PHE A 49 2.78 -5.90 -7.37
N LEU A 50 3.63 -5.08 -7.96
CA LEU A 50 4.95 -4.75 -7.42
C LEU A 50 4.83 -3.47 -6.60
N LEU A 51 5.04 -3.57 -5.29
CA LEU A 51 4.95 -2.45 -4.35
C LEU A 51 6.29 -2.17 -3.69
N ILE A 52 6.59 -0.90 -3.39
CA ILE A 52 7.76 -0.54 -2.57
C ILE A 52 7.57 -1.09 -1.16
N ALA A 53 8.55 -1.86 -0.66
CA ALA A 53 8.61 -2.21 0.75
C ALA A 53 9.15 -1.02 1.56
N ASP A 54 8.26 -0.29 2.22
CA ASP A 54 8.60 0.99 2.85
C ASP A 54 8.51 0.92 4.39
N THR A 55 9.65 1.04 5.05
CA THR A 55 9.73 1.12 6.53
C THR A 55 9.57 2.54 7.07
N GLY A 56 9.50 3.55 6.20
CA GLY A 56 9.26 4.95 6.52
C GLY A 56 7.78 5.34 6.55
N SER A 57 6.88 4.51 6.02
CA SER A 57 5.43 4.71 6.05
C SER A 57 4.65 3.45 6.41
N SER A 58 3.35 3.60 6.66
CA SER A 58 2.51 2.54 7.27
C SER A 58 1.36 2.06 6.42
N ASP A 59 0.94 2.81 5.42
CA ASP A 59 -0.22 2.44 4.62
C ASP A 59 0.21 1.58 3.44
N THR A 60 -0.45 0.44 3.25
CA THR A 60 -0.41 -0.28 1.97
C THR A 60 -1.46 0.33 1.06
N TRP A 61 -1.07 0.73 -0.15
CA TRP A 61 -2.00 1.33 -1.11
C TRP A 61 -1.63 1.01 -2.56
N VAL A 62 -2.66 1.03 -3.41
CA VAL A 62 -2.57 0.88 -4.86
C VAL A 62 -3.52 1.86 -5.55
N PRO A 63 -3.20 2.36 -6.76
CA PRO A 63 -4.15 3.10 -7.57
C PRO A 63 -5.31 2.21 -7.98
N GLN A 64 -6.53 2.74 -7.98
CA GLN A 64 -7.67 2.05 -8.58
C GLN A 64 -7.58 2.07 -10.10
N LEU A 65 -8.23 1.13 -10.78
CA LEU A 65 -8.42 1.21 -12.22
C LEU A 65 -9.12 2.53 -12.60
N GLY A 66 -8.52 3.29 -13.52
CA GLY A 66 -9.07 4.58 -13.97
C GLY A 66 -8.82 5.77 -13.02
N PHE A 67 -7.87 5.66 -12.09
CA PHE A 67 -7.36 6.79 -11.32
C PHE A 67 -6.85 7.93 -12.22
N THR A 68 -6.80 9.15 -11.66
CA THR A 68 -6.33 10.34 -12.38
C THR A 68 -4.98 10.81 -11.86
N CYS A 69 -4.08 11.12 -12.79
CA CYS A 69 -2.79 11.70 -12.49
C CYS A 69 -2.84 13.23 -12.44
N PHE A 70 -2.08 13.81 -11.53
CA PHE A 70 -1.96 15.26 -11.35
C PHE A 70 -0.50 15.67 -11.27
N ASN A 71 -0.19 16.85 -11.78
CA ASN A 71 1.14 17.43 -11.63
C ASN A 71 1.32 17.95 -10.19
N ALA A 72 2.37 17.51 -9.51
CA ALA A 72 2.62 17.86 -8.12
C ALA A 72 2.85 19.38 -7.90
N SER A 73 3.36 20.09 -8.90
CA SER A 73 3.72 21.52 -8.80
C SER A 73 2.54 22.46 -8.97
N ASN A 74 1.50 22.07 -9.72
CA ASN A 74 0.36 22.96 -10.03
C ASN A 74 -1.02 22.31 -9.87
N ASN A 75 -1.07 21.05 -9.41
CA ASN A 75 -2.27 20.26 -9.16
C ASN A 75 -3.21 20.16 -10.40
N GLN A 76 -2.67 20.31 -11.61
CA GLN A 76 -3.43 20.14 -12.85
C GLN A 76 -3.45 18.67 -13.28
N PRO A 77 -4.58 18.16 -13.82
CA PRO A 77 -4.64 16.81 -14.38
C PRO A 77 -3.59 16.62 -15.49
N ILE A 78 -2.91 15.48 -15.48
CA ILE A 78 -2.05 15.04 -16.58
C ILE A 78 -2.94 14.26 -17.55
N PRO A 79 -3.00 14.63 -18.85
CA PRO A 79 -3.82 13.92 -19.83
C PRO A 79 -3.55 12.43 -19.84
N GLN A 80 -4.59 11.60 -19.90
CA GLN A 80 -4.51 10.14 -19.70
C GLN A 80 -3.72 9.40 -20.79
N SER A 81 -3.48 10.04 -21.94
CA SER A 81 -2.53 9.56 -22.96
C SER A 81 -1.06 9.75 -22.59
N ALA A 82 -0.77 10.45 -21.48
CA ALA A 82 0.56 10.83 -21.03
C ALA A 82 0.96 10.17 -19.70
N SER A 83 0.70 8.86 -19.58
CA SER A 83 1.11 7.95 -18.50
C SER A 83 0.18 7.87 -17.29
N SER A 84 -0.10 6.64 -16.89
CA SER A 84 -0.68 6.22 -15.61
C SER A 84 0.26 6.58 -14.45
N CYS A 85 0.72 7.83 -14.35
CA CYS A 85 1.75 8.29 -13.41
C CYS A 85 3.02 7.42 -13.49
N ASP A 86 3.25 6.83 -14.67
CA ASP A 86 4.23 5.78 -14.93
C ASP A 86 4.21 4.61 -13.92
N PHE A 87 3.03 4.23 -13.43
CA PHE A 87 2.87 3.00 -12.65
C PHE A 87 2.98 1.76 -13.54
N GLY A 88 3.48 0.67 -12.98
CA GLY A 88 3.67 -0.60 -13.69
C GLY A 88 2.39 -1.36 -14.06
N THR A 89 1.22 -0.92 -13.61
CA THR A 89 -0.07 -1.48 -14.04
C THR A 89 -1.12 -0.39 -14.23
N GLY A 90 -2.27 -0.76 -14.82
CA GLY A 90 -3.44 0.13 -14.93
C GLY A 90 -4.18 0.41 -13.62
N GLY A 91 -3.76 -0.22 -12.51
CA GLY A 91 -4.39 -0.11 -11.20
C GLY A 91 -5.31 -1.28 -10.84
N PHE A 92 -5.70 -1.31 -9.58
CA PHE A 92 -6.53 -2.32 -8.94
C PHE A 92 -8.00 -2.21 -9.37
N ASN A 93 -8.53 -3.29 -9.93
CA ASN A 93 -9.94 -3.41 -10.26
C ASN A 93 -10.72 -3.90 -9.03
N THR A 94 -11.33 -2.98 -8.29
CA THR A 94 -12.12 -3.27 -7.09
C THR A 94 -13.27 -4.24 -7.35
N SER A 95 -13.86 -4.21 -8.55
CA SER A 95 -15.01 -5.07 -8.92
C SER A 95 -14.60 -6.50 -9.28
N ALA A 96 -13.32 -6.72 -9.58
CA ALA A 96 -12.78 -8.05 -9.86
C ALA A 96 -12.34 -8.80 -8.59
N SER A 97 -12.18 -8.10 -7.47
CA SER A 97 -11.87 -8.74 -6.19
C SER A 97 -13.13 -9.29 -5.52
N PRO A 98 -13.17 -10.60 -5.20
CA PRO A 98 -14.31 -11.20 -4.51
C PRO A 98 -14.41 -10.81 -3.03
N THR A 99 -13.32 -10.28 -2.44
CA THR A 99 -13.24 -9.96 -1.01
C THR A 99 -13.18 -8.46 -0.73
N PHE A 100 -13.10 -7.62 -1.76
CA PHE A 100 -13.02 -6.18 -1.60
C PHE A 100 -14.29 -5.60 -0.97
N GLN A 101 -14.10 -4.78 0.07
CA GLN A 101 -15.16 -4.03 0.72
C GLN A 101 -14.69 -2.59 0.95
N VAL A 102 -15.23 -1.65 0.19
CA VAL A 102 -15.00 -0.22 0.44
C VAL A 102 -15.52 0.19 1.81
N ASP A 103 -14.78 1.06 2.51
CA ASP A 103 -15.29 1.78 3.67
C ASP A 103 -15.77 3.16 3.20
N PRO A 104 -17.10 3.38 3.07
CA PRO A 104 -17.64 4.60 2.48
C PRO A 104 -17.51 5.83 3.39
N ASP A 105 -17.16 5.64 4.66
CA ASP A 105 -17.15 6.71 5.68
C ASP A 105 -15.72 7.27 5.91
N VAL A 106 -14.73 6.82 5.14
CA VAL A 106 -13.31 7.20 5.31
C VAL A 106 -12.64 7.49 3.98
N ASN A 107 -11.55 8.25 4.06
CA ASN A 107 -10.70 8.52 2.91
C ASN A 107 -9.24 8.22 3.25
N PHE A 108 -8.45 8.00 2.20
CA PHE A 108 -7.00 7.85 2.27
C PHE A 108 -6.34 9.10 1.69
N ASN A 109 -5.42 9.72 2.42
CA ASN A 109 -4.79 10.97 2.01
C ASN A 109 -3.36 11.07 2.53
N ASN A 110 -2.39 10.97 1.63
CA ASN A 110 -0.99 11.02 1.99
C ASN A 110 -0.22 12.04 1.15
N THR A 111 0.70 12.74 1.80
CA THR A 111 1.67 13.63 1.15
C THR A 111 3.05 13.24 1.66
N PHE A 112 3.90 12.84 0.72
CA PHE A 112 5.27 12.43 0.99
C PHE A 112 6.19 13.64 1.05
N LYS A 113 7.34 13.47 1.71
CA LYS A 113 8.34 14.55 1.85
C LYS A 113 8.89 15.05 0.51
N SER A 114 8.83 14.23 -0.54
CA SER A 114 9.19 14.60 -1.92
C SER A 114 8.23 15.62 -2.55
N GLY A 115 7.06 15.86 -1.94
CA GLY A 115 5.98 16.63 -2.56
C GLY A 115 5.00 15.77 -3.38
N SER A 116 5.29 14.48 -3.58
CA SER A 116 4.33 13.54 -4.14
C SER A 116 3.12 13.39 -3.21
N SER A 117 1.93 13.21 -3.77
CA SER A 117 0.71 13.08 -2.98
C SER A 117 -0.26 12.09 -3.60
N VAL A 118 -0.96 11.34 -2.78
CA VAL A 118 -2.00 10.40 -3.21
C VAL A 118 -3.24 10.58 -2.36
N THR A 119 -4.41 10.60 -3.00
CA THR A 119 -5.70 10.66 -2.32
C THR A 119 -6.66 9.64 -2.91
N GLY A 120 -7.57 9.13 -2.09
CA GLY A 120 -8.60 8.21 -2.53
C GLY A 120 -9.48 7.75 -1.39
N THR A 121 -10.03 6.55 -1.51
CA THR A 121 -10.82 5.92 -0.45
C THR A 121 -9.95 4.91 0.30
N ALA A 122 -10.46 4.35 1.39
CA ALA A 122 -9.91 3.16 1.99
C ALA A 122 -10.93 2.02 1.91
N GLY A 123 -10.42 0.80 1.92
CA GLY A 123 -11.25 -0.39 1.91
C GLY A 123 -10.52 -1.56 2.52
N PHE A 124 -11.22 -2.67 2.63
CA PHE A 124 -10.71 -3.91 3.15
C PHE A 124 -10.61 -4.92 2.02
N ASP A 125 -9.52 -5.66 1.98
CA ASP A 125 -9.38 -6.79 1.08
C ASP A 125 -8.48 -7.87 1.69
N THR A 126 -8.35 -9.00 1.00
CA THR A 126 -7.32 -9.99 1.27
C THR A 126 -6.02 -9.54 0.61
N VAL A 127 -4.98 -9.36 1.41
CA VAL A 127 -3.63 -9.03 0.94
C VAL A 127 -2.71 -10.21 1.22
N THR A 128 -2.06 -10.72 0.18
CA THR A 128 -1.13 -11.85 0.27
C THR A 128 0.28 -11.40 -0.07
N VAL A 129 1.22 -11.67 0.83
CA VAL A 129 2.67 -11.44 0.62
C VAL A 129 3.42 -12.69 1.01
N ALA A 130 4.21 -13.25 0.10
CA ALA A 130 5.01 -14.45 0.34
C ALA A 130 4.22 -15.57 1.06
N ASN A 131 3.05 -15.92 0.51
CA ASN A 131 2.09 -16.90 1.04
C ASN A 131 1.40 -16.55 2.36
N MET A 132 1.69 -15.40 2.97
CA MET A 132 0.92 -14.89 4.11
C MET A 132 -0.28 -14.10 3.62
N SER A 133 -1.48 -14.69 3.74
CA SER A 133 -2.74 -14.03 3.39
C SER A 133 -3.38 -13.39 4.61
N VAL A 134 -3.28 -12.06 4.68
CA VAL A 134 -3.98 -11.24 5.68
C VAL A 134 -5.37 -10.92 5.13
N VAL A 135 -6.40 -11.47 5.76
CA VAL A 135 -7.80 -11.19 5.41
C VAL A 135 -8.28 -9.90 6.06
N ASN A 136 -9.21 -9.19 5.42
CA ASN A 136 -9.75 -7.92 5.90
C ASN A 136 -8.64 -6.91 6.26
N GLN A 137 -7.59 -6.84 5.44
CA GLN A 137 -6.56 -5.82 5.58
C GLN A 137 -7.10 -4.50 5.04
N GLU A 138 -7.05 -3.44 5.86
CA GLU A 138 -7.36 -2.08 5.43
C GLU A 138 -6.23 -1.57 4.51
N ILE A 139 -6.60 -1.09 3.32
CA ILE A 139 -5.69 -0.59 2.29
C ILE A 139 -6.21 0.73 1.71
N GLY A 140 -5.28 1.58 1.26
CA GLY A 140 -5.61 2.77 0.48
C GLY A 140 -5.89 2.43 -0.98
N ILE A 141 -7.01 2.93 -1.50
CA ILE A 141 -7.40 2.81 -2.90
C ILE A 141 -7.32 4.19 -3.54
N VAL A 142 -6.21 4.45 -4.22
CA VAL A 142 -5.86 5.78 -4.72
C VAL A 142 -6.66 6.10 -5.97
N THR A 143 -7.39 7.21 -5.94
CA THR A 143 -8.19 7.70 -7.06
C THR A 143 -7.54 8.90 -7.76
N ARG A 144 -6.66 9.61 -7.03
CA ARG A 144 -5.87 10.75 -7.53
C ARG A 144 -4.43 10.61 -7.08
N ALA A 145 -3.49 10.70 -8.01
CA ALA A 145 -2.07 10.58 -7.72
C ALA A 145 -1.28 11.74 -8.36
N ALA A 146 -0.50 12.45 -7.55
CA ALA A 146 0.63 13.24 -8.01
C ALA A 146 1.89 12.43 -7.72
N TRP A 147 2.22 11.55 -8.65
CA TRP A 147 3.24 10.52 -8.50
C TRP A 147 4.11 10.45 -9.75
N GLN A 148 5.41 10.23 -9.55
CA GLN A 148 6.37 9.97 -10.62
C GLN A 148 6.82 8.53 -10.47
N GLY A 149 6.28 7.66 -11.32
CA GLY A 149 6.61 6.25 -11.37
C GLY A 149 7.87 5.96 -12.18
N ASP A 150 8.14 4.67 -12.32
CA ASP A 150 9.32 4.08 -12.96
C ASP A 150 8.94 2.95 -13.94
N SER A 151 7.67 2.89 -14.33
CA SER A 151 7.01 1.86 -15.14
C SER A 151 6.95 0.45 -14.53
N LEU A 152 7.38 0.26 -13.28
CA LEU A 152 7.40 -1.04 -12.59
C LEU A 152 6.59 -1.01 -11.30
N ASN A 153 6.86 -0.04 -10.45
CA ASN A 153 6.19 0.15 -9.18
C ASN A 153 4.71 0.52 -9.42
N THR A 154 3.81 -0.04 -8.61
CA THR A 154 2.37 0.27 -8.62
C THR A 154 1.87 0.84 -7.29
N GLY A 155 2.72 1.03 -6.28
CA GLY A 155 2.31 1.63 -5.01
C GLY A 155 3.28 1.37 -3.88
N ILE A 156 2.77 1.34 -2.65
CA ILE A 156 3.60 1.13 -1.46
C ILE A 156 2.97 0.06 -0.58
N MET A 157 3.82 -0.77 -0.01
CA MET A 157 3.53 -1.62 1.14
C MET A 157 4.18 -1.00 2.38
N GLY A 158 3.38 -0.35 3.21
CA GLY A 158 3.86 0.27 4.44
C GLY A 158 4.16 -0.76 5.54
N LEU A 159 5.31 -0.63 6.17
CA LEU A 159 5.83 -1.55 7.20
C LEU A 159 6.06 -0.86 8.56
N ALA A 160 5.83 0.46 8.64
CA ALA A 160 6.02 1.23 9.86
C ALA A 160 4.84 1.11 10.85
N SER A 161 4.94 1.81 11.98
CA SER A 161 3.97 1.78 13.09
C SER A 161 2.54 2.23 12.71
N PRO A 162 1.47 1.61 13.24
CA PRO A 162 0.07 2.07 13.13
C PRO A 162 -0.16 3.57 13.40
N ASN A 163 0.76 4.23 14.11
CA ASN A 163 0.68 5.66 14.41
C ASN A 163 0.94 6.56 13.20
N LEU A 164 1.50 6.04 12.10
CA LEU A 164 1.80 6.81 10.90
C LEU A 164 0.78 6.63 9.77
N THR A 165 -0.27 5.82 9.99
CA THR A 165 -1.30 5.58 8.97
C THR A 165 -2.02 6.87 8.55
N LYS A 166 -2.57 6.87 7.33
CA LYS A 166 -3.11 8.06 6.66
C LYS A 166 -4.54 7.87 6.17
N VAL A 167 -5.32 7.12 6.95
CA VAL A 167 -6.78 7.02 6.80
C VAL A 167 -7.46 7.99 7.75
N TYR A 168 -8.43 8.74 7.24
CA TYR A 168 -9.12 9.80 7.97
C TYR A 168 -10.63 9.63 7.91
N LYS A 169 -11.31 10.18 8.93
CA LYS A 169 -12.77 10.17 9.02
C LYS A 169 -13.37 11.10 7.98
N GLY A 170 -14.39 10.63 7.26
CA GLY A 170 -15.09 11.39 6.24
C GLY A 170 -14.50 11.18 4.84
N THR A 171 -15.14 11.75 3.83
CA THR A 171 -14.83 11.51 2.42
C THR A 171 -14.14 12.68 1.72
N ASN A 172 -13.90 13.79 2.43
CA ASN A 172 -13.30 15.00 1.89
C ASN A 172 -11.86 15.15 2.42
N PRO A 173 -10.83 14.92 1.58
CA PRO A 173 -9.43 15.03 1.99
C PRO A 173 -9.02 16.43 2.52
N SER A 174 -9.79 17.47 2.20
CA SER A 174 -9.52 18.84 2.67
C SER A 174 -9.83 19.02 4.16
N ASP A 175 -10.64 18.14 4.75
CA ASP A 175 -10.99 18.16 6.17
C ASP A 175 -9.99 17.35 7.03
N ASP A 176 -9.00 16.71 6.40
CA ASP A 176 -8.05 15.84 7.07
C ASP A 176 -7.02 16.63 7.86
N GLN A 177 -6.84 16.25 9.13
CA GLN A 177 -5.87 16.85 10.02
C GLN A 177 -5.15 15.72 10.76
N PHE A 178 -3.83 15.64 10.55
CA PHE A 178 -3.00 14.71 11.29
C PHE A 178 -2.51 15.37 12.59
N PRO A 179 -2.68 14.74 13.76
CA PRO A 179 -3.28 13.42 14.02
C PRO A 179 -4.79 13.42 14.34
N GLN A 180 -5.48 14.56 14.33
CA GLN A 180 -6.81 14.77 14.94
C GLN A 180 -7.96 13.98 14.29
N THR A 181 -8.07 13.98 12.96
CA THR A 181 -9.17 13.30 12.25
C THR A 181 -8.77 11.92 11.72
N ARG A 182 -7.52 11.51 11.99
CA ARG A 182 -6.97 10.21 11.63
C ARG A 182 -7.70 9.09 12.36
N ILE A 183 -7.90 7.98 11.66
CA ILE A 183 -8.38 6.73 12.22
C ILE A 183 -7.23 5.71 12.18
N PRO A 184 -6.56 5.43 13.30
CA PRO A 184 -5.52 4.41 13.34
C PRO A 184 -6.07 3.03 13.01
N TYR A 185 -5.30 2.25 12.26
CA TYR A 185 -5.57 0.84 11.97
C TYR A 185 -4.24 0.07 11.93
N ASN A 186 -4.30 -1.25 11.87
CA ASN A 186 -3.10 -2.09 11.79
C ASN A 186 -2.60 -2.21 10.33
N PRO A 187 -1.37 -1.75 10.03
CA PRO A 187 -0.69 -2.03 8.77
C PRO A 187 -0.52 -3.52 8.52
N PHE A 188 -0.23 -3.91 7.28
CA PHE A 188 -0.14 -5.32 6.86
C PHE A 188 0.61 -6.21 7.86
N PHE A 189 1.83 -5.84 8.27
CA PHE A 189 2.63 -6.69 9.15
C PHE A 189 2.03 -6.80 10.56
N TYR A 190 1.43 -5.72 11.08
CA TYR A 190 0.72 -5.75 12.36
C TYR A 190 -0.51 -6.66 12.29
N SER A 191 -1.26 -6.60 11.18
CA SER A 191 -2.38 -7.51 10.94
C SER A 191 -1.91 -8.96 10.77
N ALA A 192 -0.78 -9.20 10.10
CA ALA A 192 -0.18 -10.53 9.99
C ALA A 192 0.21 -11.11 11.36
N VAL A 193 0.82 -10.30 12.24
CA VAL A 193 1.08 -10.67 13.64
C VAL A 193 -0.22 -10.97 14.38
N GLN A 194 -1.21 -10.07 14.27
CA GLN A 194 -2.51 -10.21 14.94
C GLN A 194 -3.27 -11.48 14.51
N GLN A 195 -3.16 -11.84 13.23
CA GLN A 195 -3.77 -13.03 12.64
C GLN A 195 -2.92 -14.30 12.84
N GLY A 196 -1.77 -14.21 13.51
CA GLY A 196 -0.92 -15.37 13.81
C GLY A 196 -0.11 -15.89 12.62
N LEU A 197 -0.03 -15.15 11.52
CA LEU A 197 0.70 -15.56 10.31
C LEU A 197 2.22 -15.49 10.51
N VAL A 198 2.69 -14.70 11.49
CA VAL A 198 4.10 -14.64 11.89
C VAL A 198 4.27 -15.02 13.36
N SER A 199 5.31 -15.81 13.62
CA SER A 199 5.61 -16.35 14.95
C SER A 199 6.10 -15.30 15.94
N ASN A 200 6.80 -14.29 15.43
CA ASN A 200 7.39 -13.22 16.23
C ASN A 200 7.08 -11.85 15.61
N PRO A 201 6.88 -10.79 16.42
CA PRO A 201 6.47 -9.47 15.94
C PRO A 201 7.65 -8.63 15.44
N TYR A 202 8.58 -9.24 14.69
CA TYR A 202 9.68 -8.54 14.05
C TYR A 202 9.94 -9.13 12.66
N PHE A 203 10.46 -8.29 11.77
CA PHE A 203 10.96 -8.69 10.47
C PHE A 203 12.39 -8.17 10.30
N SER A 204 13.14 -8.80 9.40
CA SER A 204 14.49 -8.38 9.04
C SER A 204 14.52 -7.92 7.59
N ILE A 205 15.34 -6.93 7.29
CA ILE A 205 15.62 -6.51 5.91
C ILE A 205 17.05 -6.92 5.57
N ALA A 206 17.20 -7.72 4.53
CA ALA A 206 18.49 -8.10 3.96
C ALA A 206 18.56 -7.60 2.52
N LEU A 207 19.28 -6.50 2.30
CA LEU A 207 19.45 -5.89 0.98
C LEU A 207 20.72 -6.43 0.33
N ASN A 208 20.58 -7.15 -0.77
CA ASN A 208 21.71 -7.60 -1.55
C ASN A 208 22.35 -6.40 -2.29
N ARG A 209 23.68 -6.30 -2.26
CA ARG A 209 24.47 -5.24 -2.92
C ARG A 209 25.16 -5.71 -4.20
N GLY A 210 24.83 -6.92 -4.69
CA GLY A 210 25.46 -7.53 -5.87
C GLY A 210 26.76 -8.26 -5.55
N SER A 211 27.51 -8.67 -6.58
CA SER A 211 28.85 -9.25 -6.43
C SER A 211 29.93 -8.16 -6.42
N PHE A 212 30.94 -8.33 -5.58
CA PHE A 212 32.10 -7.42 -5.50
C PHE A 212 33.24 -7.80 -6.45
N GLU A 213 33.03 -8.78 -7.33
CA GLU A 213 34.08 -9.44 -8.13
C GLU A 213 34.68 -8.58 -9.25
N ASN A 214 34.14 -7.39 -9.55
CA ASN A 214 34.63 -6.50 -10.60
C ASN A 214 35.02 -5.10 -10.09
N ARG A 215 35.53 -4.98 -8.86
CA ARG A 215 36.07 -3.70 -8.35
C ARG A 215 37.61 -3.75 -8.30
N GLU A 216 38.22 -3.59 -9.47
CA GLU A 216 39.59 -3.10 -9.65
C GLU A 216 39.56 -1.77 -10.42
#